data_AF-A0A3D0WVR7-F1
#
_entry.id   AF-A0A3D0WVR7-F1
#
_cell.length_a   1.000
_cell.length_b   1.000
_cell.length_c   1.000
_cell.angle_alpha   90.00
_cell.angle_beta   90.00
_cell.angle_gamma   90.00
#
_symmetry.space_group_name_H-M   'P 1'
#
loop_
_entity.id
_entity.type
_entity.pdbx_description
1 polymer ?
#
loop_
_entity_poly.entity_id
_entity_poly.type
_entity_poly.pdbx_seq_one_letter_code
_entity_poly.pdbx_strand_id
1 'polypeptide(L)'
;MRVFWITHDVFEVFFPYVKGQPTKGGSWVAPLFYNILQQPGITLASVTPVINGNEQKQEIDGVVYYSIRISKNENASVMSANLANRYLSVINDFQPDIIHIHGTEKNFALLRKYVDTKIP
;
A
#
# COMPACT_ATOMS: atom_id res chain seq x y z
N MET A 1 10.69 7.05 -12.35
CA MET A 1 10.35 7.37 -10.95
C MET A 1 9.43 6.31 -10.40
N ARG A 2 9.72 5.81 -9.20
CA ARG A 2 9.01 4.72 -8.52
C ARG A 2 8.10 5.31 -7.46
N VAL A 3 6.78 5.20 -7.67
CA VAL A 3 5.77 5.77 -6.77
C VAL A 3 5.09 4.64 -6.02
N PHE A 4 5.10 4.71 -4.69
CA PHE A 4 4.54 3.66 -3.83
C PHE A 4 3.34 4.18 -3.06
N TRP A 5 2.17 3.61 -3.36
CA TRP A 5 0.90 3.99 -2.73
C TRP A 5 0.62 3.11 -1.51
N ILE A 6 0.32 3.76 -0.40
CA ILE A 6 -0.19 3.10 0.81
C ILE A 6 -1.66 3.49 0.93
N THR A 7 -2.56 2.52 0.77
CA THR A 7 -4.01 2.75 0.82
C THR A 7 -4.71 1.67 1.64
N HIS A 8 -5.80 2.02 2.29
CA HIS A 8 -6.64 1.05 3.00
C HIS A 8 -7.56 0.27 2.06
N ASP A 9 -8.21 0.98 1.13
CA ASP A 9 -9.13 0.38 0.18
C ASP A 9 -8.34 -0.30 -0.94
N VAL A 10 -8.73 -1.55 -1.24
CA VAL A 10 -8.20 -2.29 -2.37
C VAL A 10 -8.85 -1.77 -3.65
N PHE A 11 -8.05 -1.46 -4.67
CA PHE A 11 -8.58 -1.10 -5.99
C PHE A 11 -9.26 -2.30 -6.65
N GLU A 12 -10.34 -2.06 -7.40
CA GLU A 12 -11.20 -3.11 -7.95
C GLU A 12 -10.43 -4.12 -8.81
N VAL A 13 -9.43 -3.64 -9.57
CA VAL A 13 -8.55 -4.46 -10.40
C VAL A 13 -7.78 -5.52 -9.61
N PHE A 14 -7.55 -5.31 -8.31
CA PHE A 14 -6.84 -6.26 -7.45
C PHE A 14 -7.76 -7.29 -6.79
N PHE A 15 -9.08 -7.07 -6.75
CA PHE A 15 -10.03 -7.95 -6.05
C PHE A 15 -9.91 -9.45 -6.37
N PRO A 16 -9.70 -9.88 -7.63
CA PRO A 16 -9.57 -11.31 -7.95
C PRO A 16 -8.33 -11.98 -7.33
N TYR A 17 -7.32 -11.19 -6.99
CA TYR A 17 -5.99 -11.67 -6.60
C TYR A 17 -5.76 -11.64 -5.09
N VAL A 18 -6.49 -10.76 -4.37
CA VAL A 18 -6.34 -10.61 -2.93
C VAL A 18 -6.82 -11.86 -2.19
N LYS A 19 -6.00 -12.35 -1.27
CA LYS A 19 -6.40 -13.39 -0.31
C LYS A 19 -6.73 -12.75 1.03
N GLY A 20 -7.89 -13.08 1.59
CA GLY A 20 -8.36 -12.57 2.88
C GLY A 20 -9.67 -11.77 2.77
N GLN A 21 -9.88 -10.87 3.73
CA GLN A 21 -11.03 -9.97 3.79
C GLN A 21 -10.57 -8.54 3.51
N PRO A 22 -10.39 -8.16 2.23
CA PRO A 22 -9.99 -6.80 1.88
C PRO A 22 -11.12 -5.82 2.17
N THR A 23 -10.75 -4.58 2.49
CA THR A 23 -11.70 -3.47 2.45
C THR A 23 -12.00 -3.16 0.98
N LYS A 24 -13.26 -3.34 0.60
CA LYS A 24 -13.80 -3.04 -0.73
C LYS A 24 -14.58 -1.74 -0.65
N GLY A 25 -13.86 -0.62 -0.55
CA GLY A 25 -14.42 0.73 -0.65
C GLY A 25 -14.21 1.29 -2.06
N GLY A 26 -15.14 2.12 -2.54
CA GLY A 26 -14.93 2.92 -3.74
C GLY A 26 -13.82 3.94 -3.45
N SER A 27 -12.58 3.56 -3.75
CA SER A 27 -11.42 4.38 -3.44
C SER A 27 -11.50 5.70 -4.21
N TRP A 28 -11.77 6.80 -3.51
CA TRP A 28 -11.87 8.14 -4.10
C TRP A 28 -10.55 8.58 -4.78
N VAL A 29 -9.44 7.90 -4.47
CA VAL A 29 -8.12 8.12 -5.07
C VAL A 29 -7.89 7.30 -6.34
N ALA A 30 -8.80 6.40 -6.72
CA ALA A 30 -8.66 5.55 -7.90
C ALA A 30 -8.45 6.33 -9.22
N PRO A 31 -9.17 7.44 -9.50
CA PRO A 31 -8.91 8.22 -10.71
C PRO A 31 -7.47 8.77 -10.76
N LEU A 32 -6.94 9.23 -9.63
CA LEU A 32 -5.55 9.71 -9.56
C LEU A 32 -4.56 8.55 -9.74
N PHE A 33 -4.81 7.41 -9.11
CA PHE A 33 -3.99 6.21 -9.23
C PHE A 33 -3.81 5.79 -10.70
N TYR A 34 -4.92 5.66 -11.42
CA TYR A 34 -4.88 5.28 -12.84
C TYR A 34 -4.31 6.37 -13.74
N ASN A 35 -4.51 7.66 -13.43
CA ASN A 35 -3.86 8.74 -14.18
C ASN A 35 -2.33 8.73 -14.02
N ILE A 36 -1.82 8.42 -12.81
CA ILE A 36 -0.38 8.27 -12.54
C ILE A 36 0.19 7.06 -13.29
N LEU A 37 -0.53 5.94 -13.31
CA LEU A 37 -0.12 4.73 -14.03
C LEU A 37 0.14 4.99 -15.52
N GLN A 38 -0.61 5.91 -16.14
CA GLN A 38 -0.46 6.25 -17.55
C GLN A 38 0.69 7.24 -17.83
N GLN A 39 1.38 7.76 -16.81
CA GLN A 39 2.46 8.71 -17.02
C GLN A 39 3.75 8.02 -17.47
N PRO A 40 4.37 8.46 -18.58
CA PRO A 40 5.62 7.89 -19.05
C PRO A 40 6.73 8.00 -17.99
N GLY A 41 7.50 6.91 -17.84
CA GLY A 41 8.62 6.87 -16.88
C GLY A 41 8.22 6.69 -15.42
N ILE A 42 6.94 6.45 -15.11
CA ILE A 42 6.48 6.04 -13.79
C ILE A 42 6.42 4.52 -13.68
N THR A 43 6.91 4.00 -12.55
CA THR A 43 6.63 2.64 -12.09
C THR A 43 5.78 2.77 -10.83
N LEU A 44 4.59 2.18 -10.84
CA LEU A 44 3.61 2.33 -9.77
C LEU A 44 3.48 1.04 -8.96
N ALA A 45 3.42 1.19 -7.65
CA ALA A 45 3.08 0.11 -6.73
C ALA A 45 2.00 0.56 -5.76
N SER A 46 1.23 -0.41 -5.25
CA SER A 46 0.23 -0.18 -4.21
C SER A 46 0.34 -1.26 -3.16
N VAL A 47 0.36 -0.89 -1.89
CA VAL A 47 0.21 -1.80 -0.76
C VAL A 47 -1.14 -1.57 -0.07
N THR A 48 -1.83 -2.67 0.21
CA THR A 48 -3.05 -2.66 1.02
C THR A 48 -2.92 -3.58 2.24
N PRO A 49 -3.38 -3.14 3.41
CA PRO A 49 -3.51 -4.00 4.57
C PRO A 49 -4.80 -4.81 4.48
N VAL A 50 -4.69 -6.13 4.60
CA VAL A 50 -5.81 -7.07 4.42
C VAL A 50 -6.06 -7.85 5.70
N ILE A 51 -7.29 -7.76 6.23
CA ILE A 51 -7.69 -8.49 7.44
C ILE A 51 -7.72 -9.99 7.13
N ASN A 52 -7.04 -10.78 7.97
CA ASN A 52 -6.89 -12.23 7.79
C ASN A 52 -6.39 -12.61 6.38
N GLY A 53 -5.66 -11.69 5.72
CA GLY A 53 -5.05 -11.94 4.42
C GLY A 53 -3.68 -12.59 4.52
N ASN A 54 -3.04 -12.66 3.36
CA ASN A 54 -1.66 -13.11 3.23
C ASN A 54 -0.75 -11.92 2.89
N GLU A 55 0.53 -12.02 3.22
CA GLU A 55 1.52 -11.21 2.50
C GLU A 55 1.60 -11.69 1.04
N GLN A 56 1.43 -10.77 0.09
CA GLN A 56 1.45 -11.09 -1.33
C GLN A 56 2.22 -10.02 -2.10
N LYS A 57 2.82 -10.42 -3.22
CA LYS A 57 3.38 -9.55 -4.25
C LYS A 57 2.94 -10.10 -5.60
N GLN A 58 2.37 -9.25 -6.45
CA GLN A 58 1.97 -9.62 -7.80
C GLN A 58 2.04 -8.41 -8.74
N GLU A 59 2.41 -8.62 -9.99
CA GLU A 59 2.24 -7.61 -11.04
C GLU A 59 0.87 -7.78 -11.70
N ILE A 60 0.06 -6.72 -11.70
CA ILE A 60 -1.32 -6.71 -12.22
C ILE A 60 -1.49 -5.42 -13.01
N ASP A 61 -1.79 -5.52 -14.31
CA ASP A 61 -2.01 -4.40 -15.22
C ASP A 61 -0.94 -3.29 -15.13
N GLY A 62 0.33 -3.69 -15.05
CA GLY A 62 1.48 -2.77 -14.97
C GLY A 62 1.70 -2.13 -13.60
N VAL A 63 0.97 -2.56 -12.56
CA VAL A 63 1.19 -2.16 -11.16
C VAL A 63 1.79 -3.32 -10.38
N VAL A 64 2.81 -3.05 -9.56
CA VAL A 64 3.24 -3.98 -8.52
C VAL A 64 2.32 -3.87 -7.30
N TYR A 65 1.42 -4.83 -7.15
CA TYR A 65 0.52 -4.95 -6.02
C TYR A 65 1.18 -5.70 -4.87
N TYR A 66 1.08 -5.13 -3.67
CA TYR A 66 1.43 -5.77 -2.41
C TYR A 66 0.20 -5.87 -1.51
N SER A 67 0.10 -6.94 -0.75
CA SER A 67 -0.74 -6.97 0.45
C SER A 67 0.11 -7.27 1.67
N ILE A 68 -0.26 -6.68 2.80
CA ILE A 68 0.24 -7.10 4.10
C ILE A 68 -0.91 -7.64 4.93
N ARG A 69 -0.64 -8.66 5.73
CA ARG A 69 -1.62 -9.17 6.68
C ARG A 69 -1.77 -8.21 7.85
N ILE A 70 -3.01 -7.94 8.24
CA ILE A 70 -3.32 -7.26 9.50
C ILE A 70 -4.37 -8.01 10.31
N SER A 71 -4.37 -7.75 11.60
CA SER A 71 -5.46 -8.12 12.51
C SER A 71 -6.57 -7.06 12.49
N LYS A 72 -7.78 -7.44 12.92
CA LYS A 72 -8.89 -6.48 13.07
C LYS A 72 -8.46 -5.33 13.99
N ASN A 73 -8.75 -4.09 13.59
CA ASN A 73 -8.40 -2.84 14.28
C ASN A 73 -6.90 -2.49 14.36
N GLU A 74 -5.99 -3.27 13.77
CA GLU A 74 -4.55 -2.98 13.82
C GLU A 74 -4.19 -1.67 13.10
N ASN A 75 -5.01 -1.24 12.12
CA ASN A 75 -4.88 0.06 11.46
C ASN A 75 -5.48 1.25 12.22
N ALA A 76 -6.33 0.97 13.20
CA ALA A 76 -6.93 1.98 14.06
C ALA A 76 -6.13 2.20 15.36
N SER A 77 -5.11 1.38 15.62
CA SER A 77 -4.23 1.46 16.78
C SER A 77 -2.93 2.19 16.47
N VAL A 78 -2.10 2.41 17.49
CA VAL A 78 -0.75 2.96 17.33
C VAL A 78 0.11 1.98 16.53
N MET A 79 0.98 2.51 15.65
CA MET A 79 1.91 1.71 14.86
C MET A 79 2.79 0.83 15.77
N SER A 80 2.66 -0.48 15.61
CA SER A 80 3.54 -1.46 16.26
C SER A 80 4.80 -1.69 15.42
N ALA A 81 5.89 -2.11 16.06
CA ALA A 81 7.13 -2.45 15.34
C ALA A 81 6.92 -3.59 14.33
N ASN A 82 6.09 -4.58 14.65
CA ASN A 82 5.78 -5.68 13.75
C ASN A 82 5.03 -5.18 12.50
N LEU A 83 4.00 -4.36 12.68
CA LEU A 83 3.28 -3.78 11.55
C LEU A 83 4.18 -2.89 10.69
N ALA A 84 5.02 -2.06 11.33
CA ALA A 84 6.01 -1.24 10.63
C ALA A 84 6.95 -2.13 9.80
N ASN A 85 7.47 -3.22 10.36
CA ASN A 85 8.35 -4.15 9.64
C ASN A 85 7.69 -4.78 8.41
N ARG A 86 6.37 -5.09 8.46
CA ARG A 86 5.64 -5.60 7.29
C ARG A 86 5.57 -4.56 6.17
N TYR A 87 5.30 -3.29 6.50
CA TYR A 87 5.36 -2.19 5.52
C TYR A 87 6.78 -1.95 5.01
N LEU A 88 7.78 -1.94 5.90
CA LEU A 88 9.19 -1.76 5.51
C LEU A 88 9.67 -2.86 4.57
N SER A 89 9.23 -4.10 4.77
CA SER A 89 9.57 -5.21 3.89
C SER A 89 9.18 -4.91 2.43
N VAL A 90 7.94 -4.46 2.20
CA VAL A 90 7.45 -4.15 0.85
C VAL A 90 8.00 -2.83 0.30
N ILE A 91 8.25 -1.85 1.16
CA ILE A 91 8.92 -0.59 0.78
C ILE A 91 10.36 -0.87 0.35
N ASN A 92 11.09 -1.72 1.09
CA ASN A 92 12.47 -2.09 0.77
C ASN A 92 12.56 -2.98 -0.47
N ASP A 93 11.58 -3.85 -0.71
CA ASP A 93 11.51 -4.61 -1.95
C ASP A 93 11.20 -3.69 -3.15
N PHE A 94 10.32 -2.71 -2.98
CA PHE A 94 9.96 -1.80 -4.07
C PHE A 94 10.94 -0.65 -4.28
N GLN A 95 11.73 -0.21 -3.28
CA GLN A 95 12.65 0.93 -3.39
C GLN A 95 11.98 2.19 -4.03
N PRO A 96 10.96 2.80 -3.40
CA PRO A 96 10.31 3.97 -3.97
C PRO A 96 11.16 5.23 -3.92
N ASP A 97 10.96 6.08 -4.93
CA ASP A 97 11.43 7.47 -4.91
C ASP A 97 10.48 8.35 -4.08
N ILE A 98 9.17 8.01 -4.02
CA ILE A 98 8.11 8.75 -3.31
C ILE A 98 7.12 7.76 -2.70
N ILE A 99 6.66 8.03 -1.46
CA ILE A 99 5.55 7.30 -0.83
C ILE A 99 4.32 8.20 -0.76
N HIS A 100 3.22 7.78 -1.39
CA HIS A 100 1.95 8.50 -1.33
C HIS A 100 0.99 7.77 -0.38
N ILE A 101 0.65 8.42 0.73
CA ILE A 101 -0.25 7.86 1.73
C ILE A 101 -1.67 8.35 1.49
N HIS A 102 -2.60 7.41 1.35
CA HIS A 102 -4.03 7.67 1.21
C HIS A 102 -4.82 6.94 2.29
N GLY A 103 -5.76 7.67 2.89
CA GLY A 103 -6.68 7.13 3.88
C GLY A 103 -6.67 7.92 5.19
N THR A 104 -7.34 7.38 6.20
CA THR A 104 -7.54 8.03 7.51
C THR A 104 -6.94 7.22 8.66
N GLU A 105 -6.15 6.19 8.31
CA GLU A 105 -5.56 5.24 9.25
C GLU A 105 -4.53 5.95 10.12
N LYS A 106 -4.69 5.81 11.43
CA LYS A 106 -3.87 6.53 12.42
C LYS A 106 -2.38 6.20 12.31
N ASN A 107 -2.05 5.05 11.76
CA ASN A 107 -0.71 4.50 11.78
C ASN A 107 0.08 4.73 10.48
N PHE A 108 -0.56 5.05 9.35
CA PHE A 108 0.14 5.18 8.07
C PHE A 108 1.21 6.30 8.12
N ALA A 109 0.84 7.49 8.58
CA ALA A 109 1.79 8.60 8.70
C ALA A 109 2.93 8.32 9.70
N LEU A 110 2.73 7.40 10.65
CA LEU A 110 3.79 7.00 11.60
C LEU A 110 4.89 6.16 10.93
N LEU A 111 4.67 5.64 9.72
CA LEU A 111 5.72 5.00 8.92
C LEU A 111 6.88 5.95 8.63
N ARG A 112 6.65 7.28 8.66
CA ARG A 112 7.72 8.26 8.48
C ARG A 112 8.90 8.07 9.43
N LYS A 113 8.67 7.54 10.63
CA LYS A 113 9.72 7.25 11.64
C LYS A 113 10.66 6.12 11.23
N TYR A 114 10.27 5.31 10.25
CA TYR A 114 10.95 4.06 9.90
C TYR A 114 11.53 4.04 8.49
N VAL A 115 11.05 4.91 7.59
CA VAL A 115 11.53 5.02 6.21
C VAL A 115 12.72 5.98 6.10
N ASP A 116 13.55 5.78 5.06
CA ASP A 116 14.67 6.68 4.77
C ASP A 116 14.18 8.13 4.66
N THR A 117 14.86 9.04 5.34
CA THR A 117 14.57 10.47 5.34
C THR A 117 14.62 11.14 3.98
N LYS A 118 15.26 10.52 2.99
CA LYS A 118 15.33 11.00 1.60
C LYS A 118 14.07 10.72 0.80
N ILE A 119 13.25 9.76 1.22
CA ILE A 119 11.97 9.48 0.58
C ILE A 119 10.95 10.50 1.13
N PRO A 120 10.40 11.37 0.27
CA PRO A 120 9.36 12.32 0.65
C PRO A 120 8.05 11.61 0.97
#